data_AF-A0A1M6A4S9-F1
#
_entry.id   AF-A0A1M6A4S9-F1
#
_cell.length_a   1.000
_cell.length_b   1.000
_cell.length_c   1.000
_cell.angle_alpha   90.00
_cell.angle_beta   90.00
_cell.angle_gamma   90.00
#
_symmetry.space_group_name_H-M   'P 1'
#
loop_
_entity.id
_entity.type
_entity.pdbx_description
1 polymer ?
#
loop_
_entity_poly.entity_id
_entity_poly.type
_entity_poly.pdbx_seq_one_letter_code
_entity_poly.pdbx_strand_id
1 'polypeptide(L)'
;MSSLDYTTLESNKRFKLNFDGGDLSSDAGLLLIKEFISKLHFDKLISSIFHTNDFSIRRTHKDDANLLQVIYQIFSAYYEDDCADELTNDPILTAVLAKKSLASQPTLSRFYNRMDDNTLRQFDNLMKAMRRIVYKIKSPEFILLDLDSTLLDTYGKQEGEDFNFHYQKHGYHPLVCYDGLTGDLLKIQLRDGAAYSSNGVADFLRPVLEELSSMEFAPELSLRGDSGFATPELYELCEEDNYKVSYAIRLKINSKLRSLVKAEDALLFKMTQKNAVDYAVVYGEFYYQARIWNKPRRVVFKIEKPYNQITHMYTFIVTNMTVDIKSVIKFYCGRGNMENFIKESKNGFDFGAVSSHSKLVNANRLQIHALSYNIFNWFKRLALCASMKKQCADTIRLKLIKIAVKVVRSGRYIYFKLCSSCPYISEFYETLTNINSLQPQLE
;
A
#
# COMPACT_ATOMS: atom_id res chain seq x y z
N MET A 1 46.58 21.92 -19.00
CA MET A 1 46.22 21.37 -20.32
C MET A 1 45.78 19.93 -20.11
N SER A 2 44.49 19.66 -19.97
CA SER A 2 43.95 18.31 -20.20
C SER A 2 43.08 18.40 -21.44
N SER A 3 43.47 17.67 -22.48
CA SER A 3 42.56 17.31 -23.56
C SER A 3 41.36 16.63 -22.91
N LEU A 4 40.20 17.27 -22.95
CA LEU A 4 38.95 16.60 -22.57
C LEU A 4 38.65 15.63 -23.71
N ASP A 5 38.86 14.33 -23.46
CA ASP A 5 38.56 13.26 -24.40
C ASP A 5 37.05 13.11 -24.54
N TYR A 6 36.46 13.99 -25.34
CA TYR A 6 35.07 13.91 -25.72
C TYR A 6 34.87 12.88 -26.82
N THR A 7 34.01 11.91 -26.56
CA THR A 7 33.51 10.99 -27.58
C THR A 7 32.46 11.71 -28.43
N THR A 8 32.63 11.72 -29.75
CA THR A 8 31.68 12.36 -30.68
C THR A 8 30.67 11.32 -31.15
N LEU A 9 29.37 11.66 -31.12
CA LEU A 9 28.33 10.75 -31.61
C LEU A 9 28.29 10.71 -33.13
N GLU A 10 28.15 9.51 -33.69
CA GLU A 10 28.03 9.31 -35.13
C GLU A 10 26.73 9.86 -35.69
N SER A 11 25.63 9.73 -34.92
CA SER A 11 24.30 10.24 -35.29
C SER A 11 24.27 11.76 -35.47
N ASN A 12 25.14 12.48 -34.77
CA ASN A 12 25.30 13.92 -34.90
C ASN A 12 26.69 14.35 -34.44
N LYS A 13 27.55 14.73 -35.39
CA LYS A 13 28.94 15.14 -35.12
C LYS A 13 29.08 16.38 -34.22
N ARG A 14 27.99 17.12 -33.97
CA ARG A 14 27.96 18.23 -33.00
C ARG A 14 27.78 17.77 -31.55
N PHE A 15 27.34 16.53 -31.33
CA PHE A 15 27.14 15.99 -29.99
C PHE A 15 28.41 15.33 -29.49
N LYS A 16 28.88 15.78 -28.33
CA LYS A 16 30.12 15.37 -27.68
C LYS A 16 29.81 14.97 -26.23
N LEU A 17 30.31 13.83 -25.77
CA LEU A 17 30.06 13.29 -24.44
C LEU A 17 31.35 12.87 -23.72
N ASN A 18 31.36 13.03 -22.41
CA ASN A 18 32.34 12.50 -21.46
C ASN A 18 31.65 12.32 -20.09
N PHE A 19 32.36 11.72 -19.12
CA PHE A 19 31.83 11.47 -17.77
C PHE A 19 32.44 12.39 -16.69
N ASP A 20 33.00 13.55 -17.08
CA ASP A 20 33.66 14.50 -16.17
C ASP A 20 32.68 15.55 -15.57
N GLY A 21 31.38 15.22 -15.48
CA GLY A 21 30.33 16.14 -15.01
C GLY A 21 30.41 16.51 -13.52
N GLY A 22 31.20 15.77 -12.75
CA GLY A 22 31.36 15.93 -11.30
C GLY A 22 30.34 15.14 -10.49
N ASP A 23 30.12 15.57 -9.24
CA ASP A 23 29.26 14.90 -8.26
C ASP A 23 27.77 15.19 -8.56
N LEU A 24 27.17 14.36 -9.41
CA LEU A 24 25.80 14.48 -9.91
C LEU A 24 24.92 13.33 -9.41
N SER A 25 23.63 13.60 -9.23
CA SER A 25 22.60 12.59 -8.98
C SER A 25 21.31 12.96 -9.71
N SER A 26 20.45 11.97 -9.93
CA SER A 26 19.10 12.16 -10.45
C SER A 26 18.04 12.24 -9.36
N ASP A 27 18.38 12.06 -8.08
CA ASP A 27 17.38 11.76 -7.04
C ASP A 27 17.09 12.94 -6.10
N ALA A 28 17.25 14.19 -6.57
CA ALA A 28 17.19 15.37 -5.71
C ALA A 28 15.91 15.51 -4.89
N GLY A 29 14.77 15.00 -5.37
CA GLY A 29 13.52 15.06 -4.62
C GLY A 29 13.46 14.17 -3.38
N LEU A 30 14.42 13.26 -3.19
CA LEU A 30 14.59 12.59 -1.90
C LEU A 30 14.86 13.57 -0.75
N LEU A 31 15.31 14.80 -1.05
CA LEU A 31 15.41 15.87 -0.05
C LEU A 31 14.03 16.24 0.53
N LEU A 32 12.96 16.24 -0.28
CA LEU A 32 11.60 16.49 0.20
C LEU A 32 11.13 15.36 1.12
N ILE A 33 11.41 14.12 0.74
CA ILE A 33 11.06 12.95 1.55
C ILE A 33 11.85 12.95 2.86
N LYS A 34 13.12 13.35 2.83
CA LYS A 34 13.95 13.54 4.03
C LYS A 34 13.36 14.57 4.96
N GLU A 35 13.00 15.74 4.45
CA GLU A 35 12.37 16.78 5.26
C GLU A 35 11.05 16.29 5.86
N PHE A 36 10.22 15.59 5.08
CA PHE A 36 8.96 15.03 5.55
C PHE A 36 9.15 13.98 6.67
N ILE A 37 10.03 13.01 6.46
CA ILE A 37 10.34 11.96 7.45
C ILE A 37 10.88 12.58 8.74
N SER A 38 11.82 13.52 8.64
CA SER A 38 12.40 14.17 9.80
C SER A 38 11.41 15.13 10.49
N LYS A 39 10.52 15.81 9.75
CA LYS A 39 9.45 16.64 10.32
C LYS A 39 8.50 15.81 11.19
N LEU A 40 8.19 14.57 10.77
CA LEU A 40 7.32 13.64 11.51
C LEU A 40 8.06 12.75 12.51
N HIS A 41 9.39 12.91 12.67
CA HIS A 41 10.23 12.06 13.52
C HIS A 41 10.19 10.55 13.18
N PHE A 42 9.85 10.20 11.94
CA PHE A 42 9.78 8.79 11.51
C PHE A 42 11.16 8.12 11.52
N ASP A 43 12.22 8.87 11.22
CA ASP A 43 13.60 8.41 11.36
C ASP A 43 13.94 8.07 12.82
N LYS A 44 13.54 8.91 13.77
CA LYS A 44 13.74 8.65 15.21
C LYS A 44 12.95 7.44 15.70
N LEU A 45 11.71 7.26 15.23
CA LEU A 45 10.90 6.07 15.54
C LEU A 45 11.54 4.79 15.00
N ILE A 46 12.03 4.81 13.76
CA ILE A 46 12.76 3.68 13.19
C ILE A 46 13.99 3.35 14.03
N SER A 47 14.80 4.36 14.38
CA SER A 47 15.99 4.15 15.21
C SER A 47 15.69 3.65 16.63
N SER A 48 14.53 3.97 17.21
CA SER A 48 14.18 3.54 18.56
C SER A 48 13.53 2.16 18.64
N ILE A 49 12.72 1.79 17.63
CA ILE A 49 11.96 0.55 17.64
C ILE A 49 12.70 -0.57 16.90
N PHE A 50 13.34 -0.25 15.76
CA PHE A 50 13.85 -1.27 14.84
C PHE A 50 15.24 -1.81 15.19
N HIS A 51 15.34 -3.12 15.40
CA HIS A 51 16.59 -3.85 15.63
C HIS A 51 16.48 -5.31 15.21
N THR A 52 17.53 -5.84 14.56
CA THR A 52 17.61 -7.26 14.18
C THR A 52 18.16 -8.12 15.34
N ASN A 53 18.15 -9.45 15.18
CA ASN A 53 18.55 -10.40 16.23
C ASN A 53 20.07 -10.53 16.46
N ASP A 54 20.86 -9.59 15.97
CA ASP A 54 22.32 -9.61 16.06
C ASP A 54 22.80 -8.49 16.99
N PHE A 55 23.46 -8.89 18.08
CA PHE A 55 23.94 -8.03 19.16
C PHE A 55 25.32 -7.41 18.90
N SER A 56 25.88 -7.55 17.69
CA SER A 56 27.18 -6.97 17.37
C SER A 56 27.18 -5.43 17.50
N ILE A 57 27.98 -4.95 18.45
CA ILE A 57 28.09 -3.53 18.82
C ILE A 57 28.90 -2.72 17.79
N ARG A 58 29.74 -3.38 16.98
CA ARG A 58 30.65 -2.72 16.02
C ARG A 58 30.24 -2.99 14.57
N ARG A 59 29.25 -2.23 14.08
CA ARG A 59 28.91 -2.17 12.65
C ARG A 59 29.03 -0.76 12.11
N THR A 60 29.64 -0.63 10.94
CA THR A 60 29.63 0.62 10.16
C THR A 60 28.21 0.98 9.72
N HIS A 61 27.40 -0.01 9.36
CA HIS A 61 26.00 0.16 9.00
C HIS A 61 25.09 -0.51 10.03
N LYS A 62 24.40 0.32 10.81
CA LYS A 62 23.42 -0.10 11.82
C LYS A 62 22.11 -0.55 11.16
N ASP A 63 21.29 -1.29 11.91
CA ASP A 63 20.07 -1.90 11.37
C ASP A 63 19.01 -0.87 10.96
N ASP A 64 18.79 0.16 11.78
CA ASP A 64 17.94 1.30 11.47
C ASP A 64 18.43 2.06 10.22
N ALA A 65 19.75 2.26 10.11
CA ALA A 65 20.38 2.90 8.97
C ALA A 65 20.32 2.05 7.68
N ASN A 66 20.26 0.71 7.79
CA ASN A 66 20.03 -0.19 6.66
C ASN A 66 18.56 -0.19 6.25
N LEU A 67 17.63 -0.22 7.21
CA LEU A 67 16.21 -0.10 6.95
C LEU A 67 15.89 1.20 6.21
N LEU A 68 16.38 2.33 6.72
CA LEU A 68 16.23 3.63 6.05
C LEU A 68 16.84 3.62 4.64
N GLN A 69 18.01 3.00 4.45
CA GLN A 69 18.60 2.90 3.11
C GLN A 69 17.67 2.20 2.12
N VAL A 70 17.13 1.03 2.49
CA VAL A 70 16.19 0.27 1.64
C VAL A 70 14.93 1.08 1.36
N ILE A 71 14.37 1.75 2.38
CA ILE A 71 13.18 2.60 2.23
C ILE A 71 13.43 3.73 1.20
N TYR A 72 14.57 4.41 1.27
CA TYR A 72 14.91 5.48 0.31
C TYR A 72 15.18 4.95 -1.11
N GLN A 73 15.76 3.75 -1.23
CA GLN A 73 15.92 3.07 -2.51
C GLN A 73 14.54 2.77 -3.14
N ILE A 74 13.58 2.27 -2.35
CA ILE A 74 12.19 2.02 -2.79
C ILE A 74 11.50 3.33 -3.22
N PHE A 75 11.69 4.45 -2.50
CA PHE A 75 11.14 5.74 -2.91
C PHE A 75 11.63 6.18 -4.29
N SER A 76 12.88 5.85 -4.63
CA SER A 76 13.48 6.15 -5.92
C SER A 76 13.31 5.05 -6.98
N ALA A 77 12.50 4.03 -6.71
CA ALA A 77 12.25 2.86 -7.57
C ALA A 77 13.50 2.01 -7.88
N TYR A 78 14.45 1.97 -6.94
CA TYR A 78 15.57 1.02 -6.96
C TYR A 78 15.18 -0.20 -6.11
N TYR A 79 14.53 -1.19 -6.73
CA TYR A 79 13.95 -2.31 -5.99
C TYR A 79 14.89 -3.52 -5.86
N GLU A 80 15.78 -3.71 -6.83
CA GLU A 80 16.70 -4.85 -6.85
C GLU A 80 17.82 -4.66 -5.83
N ASP A 81 18.18 -5.74 -5.13
CA ASP A 81 19.23 -5.70 -4.11
C ASP A 81 20.59 -5.25 -4.71
N ASP A 82 20.85 -5.57 -5.98
CA ASP A 82 22.06 -5.19 -6.72
C ASP A 82 22.19 -3.68 -6.95
N CYS A 83 21.07 -2.93 -6.96
CA CYS A 83 21.11 -1.47 -7.05
C CYS A 83 21.88 -0.85 -5.87
N ALA A 84 22.00 -1.55 -4.74
CA ALA A 84 22.77 -1.06 -3.60
C ALA A 84 24.26 -0.84 -3.92
N ASP A 85 24.84 -1.66 -4.80
CA ASP A 85 26.24 -1.52 -5.19
C ASP A 85 26.42 -0.30 -6.13
N GLU A 86 25.51 -0.10 -7.09
CA GLU A 86 25.51 1.05 -7.99
C GLU A 86 25.34 2.39 -7.24
N LEU A 87 24.55 2.38 -6.18
CA LEU A 87 24.22 3.58 -5.40
C LEU A 87 25.21 3.87 -4.26
N THR A 88 26.26 3.05 -4.09
CA THR A 88 27.21 3.12 -2.96
C THR A 88 27.68 4.55 -2.67
N ASN A 89 27.96 5.32 -3.72
CA ASN A 89 28.49 6.68 -3.65
C ASN A 89 27.52 7.75 -4.19
N ASP A 90 26.23 7.43 -4.38
CA ASP A 90 25.27 8.43 -4.85
C ASP A 90 25.23 9.61 -3.86
N PRO A 91 25.44 10.85 -4.35
CA PRO A 91 25.66 11.98 -3.45
C PRO A 91 24.38 12.49 -2.78
N ILE A 92 23.18 12.13 -3.27
CA ILE A 92 21.93 12.45 -2.61
C ILE A 92 21.61 11.42 -1.54
N LEU A 93 21.64 10.14 -1.87
CA LEU A 93 21.35 9.06 -0.92
C LEU A 93 22.32 9.07 0.26
N THR A 94 23.62 9.26 0.01
CA THR A 94 24.61 9.41 1.09
C THR A 94 24.32 10.62 1.98
N ALA A 95 23.85 11.73 1.41
CA ALA A 95 23.51 12.93 2.17
C ALA A 95 22.24 12.76 3.02
N VAL A 96 21.13 12.29 2.43
CA VAL A 96 19.84 12.15 3.15
C VAL A 96 19.90 11.08 4.25
N LEU A 97 20.73 10.05 4.06
CA LEU A 97 20.97 8.98 5.05
C LEU A 97 22.14 9.28 6.00
N ALA A 98 22.83 10.42 5.82
CA ALA A 98 24.03 10.79 6.58
C ALA A 98 25.10 9.68 6.63
N LYS A 99 25.33 9.02 5.49
CA LYS A 99 26.31 7.94 5.33
C LYS A 99 27.51 8.41 4.51
N LYS A 100 28.72 7.97 4.87
CA LYS A 100 29.92 8.18 4.03
C LYS A 100 29.84 7.41 2.71
N SER A 101 29.34 6.18 2.79
CA SER A 101 29.03 5.29 1.68
C SER A 101 27.82 4.46 2.07
N LEU A 102 26.98 4.07 1.11
CA LEU A 102 25.85 3.20 1.39
C LEU A 102 26.31 1.76 1.65
N ALA A 103 25.44 0.97 2.28
CA ALA A 103 25.66 -0.45 2.47
C ALA A 103 25.57 -1.17 1.12
N SER A 104 26.53 -2.05 0.84
CA SER A 104 26.56 -2.87 -0.37
C SER A 104 25.49 -3.95 -0.39
N GLN A 105 25.27 -4.57 -1.55
CA GLN A 105 24.34 -5.67 -1.74
C GLN A 105 24.57 -6.82 -0.74
N PRO A 106 25.82 -7.33 -0.52
CA PRO A 106 26.04 -8.40 0.46
C PRO A 106 25.75 -7.97 1.91
N THR A 107 25.84 -6.68 2.19
CA THR A 107 25.52 -6.13 3.52
C THR A 107 24.01 -6.11 3.74
N LEU A 108 23.23 -5.71 2.72
CA LEU A 108 21.77 -5.76 2.78
C LEU A 108 21.23 -7.19 2.80
N SER A 109 21.84 -8.11 2.04
CA SER A 109 21.50 -9.53 2.07
C SER A 109 21.65 -10.12 3.48
N ARG A 110 22.77 -9.84 4.17
CA ARG A 110 22.94 -10.24 5.58
C ARG A 110 21.93 -9.57 6.49
N PHE A 111 21.63 -8.29 6.27
CA PHE A 111 20.63 -7.56 7.04
C PHE A 111 19.25 -8.21 7.00
N TYR A 112 18.76 -8.61 5.81
CA TYR A 112 17.50 -9.33 5.66
C TYR A 112 17.50 -10.67 6.39
N ASN A 113 18.59 -11.42 6.31
CA ASN A 113 18.70 -12.74 6.96
C ASN A 113 18.76 -12.68 8.49
N ARG A 114 18.93 -11.50 9.09
CA ARG A 114 18.86 -11.29 10.54
C ARG A 114 17.48 -10.88 11.04
N MET A 115 16.53 -10.66 10.14
CA MET A 115 15.15 -10.36 10.49
C MET A 115 14.42 -11.65 10.91
N ASP A 116 13.50 -11.52 11.86
CA ASP A 116 12.78 -12.63 12.48
C ASP A 116 11.35 -12.24 12.85
N ASP A 117 10.67 -13.03 13.69
CA ASP A 117 9.33 -12.72 14.18
C ASP A 117 9.29 -11.47 15.08
N ASN A 118 10.41 -11.12 15.73
CA ASN A 118 10.49 -9.91 16.53
C ASN A 118 10.49 -8.68 15.63
N THR A 119 11.24 -8.69 14.52
CA THR A 119 11.20 -7.59 13.55
C THR A 119 9.83 -7.44 12.90
N LEU A 120 9.08 -8.53 12.67
CA LEU A 120 7.68 -8.44 12.21
C LEU A 120 6.79 -7.68 13.21
N ARG A 121 6.90 -7.98 14.50
CA ARG A 121 6.18 -7.23 15.56
C ARG A 121 6.63 -5.78 15.64
N GLN A 122 7.91 -5.50 15.45
CA GLN A 122 8.44 -4.14 15.41
C GLN A 122 7.88 -3.34 14.23
N PHE A 123 7.70 -3.95 13.04
CA PHE A 123 7.06 -3.28 11.90
C PHE A 123 5.60 -2.93 12.17
N ASP A 124 4.84 -3.83 12.81
CA ASP A 124 3.47 -3.55 13.25
C ASP A 124 3.44 -2.36 14.23
N ASN A 125 4.33 -2.35 15.22
CA ASN A 125 4.46 -1.23 16.17
C ASN A 125 4.87 0.09 15.49
N LEU A 126 5.81 0.04 14.55
CA LEU A 126 6.22 1.21 13.76
C LEU A 126 5.05 1.78 12.98
N MET A 127 4.31 0.92 12.28
CA MET A 127 3.17 1.35 11.48
C MET A 127 2.09 2.01 12.35
N LYS A 128 1.78 1.42 13.50
CA LYS A 128 0.85 1.97 14.51
C LYS A 128 1.32 3.34 15.02
N ALA A 129 2.58 3.46 15.42
CA ALA A 129 3.14 4.70 15.92
C ALA A 129 3.13 5.81 14.87
N MET A 130 3.53 5.51 13.63
CA MET A 130 3.51 6.47 12.53
C MET A 130 2.09 6.90 12.15
N ARG A 131 1.14 5.94 12.11
CA ARG A 131 -0.27 6.22 11.83
C ARG A 131 -0.87 7.15 12.88
N ARG A 132 -0.57 6.95 14.16
CA ARG A 132 -1.02 7.85 15.25
C ARG A 132 -0.54 9.29 15.03
N ILE A 133 0.74 9.49 14.67
CA ILE A 133 1.27 10.83 14.36
C ILE A 133 0.50 11.45 13.20
N VAL A 134 0.28 10.70 12.12
CA VAL A 134 -0.44 11.18 10.93
C VAL A 134 -1.90 11.51 11.22
N TYR A 135 -2.59 10.66 11.98
CA TYR A 135 -3.99 10.86 12.34
C TYR A 135 -4.18 11.95 13.40
N LYS A 136 -3.15 12.32 14.18
CA LYS A 136 -3.16 13.53 15.02
C LYS A 136 -3.06 14.81 14.18
N ILE A 137 -2.36 14.77 13.03
CA ILE A 137 -2.33 15.92 12.09
C ILE A 137 -3.68 16.07 11.38
N LYS A 138 -4.26 14.95 10.92
CA LYS A 138 -5.54 14.93 10.23
C LYS A 138 -6.35 13.70 10.68
N SER A 139 -7.20 13.91 11.67
CA SER A 139 -8.03 12.85 12.24
C SER A 139 -9.11 12.41 11.25
N PRO A 140 -9.18 11.13 10.89
CA PRO A 140 -10.26 10.61 10.07
C PRO A 140 -11.54 10.48 10.91
N GLU A 141 -12.65 11.05 10.45
CA GLU A 141 -13.97 10.80 11.04
C GLU A 141 -14.49 9.39 10.70
N PHE A 142 -14.12 8.89 9.51
CA PHE A 142 -14.53 7.60 8.98
C PHE A 142 -13.31 6.84 8.46
N ILE A 143 -13.25 5.54 8.73
CA ILE A 143 -12.27 4.62 8.14
C ILE A 143 -13.00 3.48 7.44
N LEU A 144 -12.65 3.26 6.17
CA LEU A 144 -13.27 2.25 5.34
C LEU A 144 -12.33 1.06 5.14
N LEU A 145 -12.53 -0.01 5.90
CA LEU A 145 -11.76 -1.24 5.86
C LEU A 145 -12.08 -2.03 4.59
N ASP A 146 -11.26 -1.88 3.55
CA ASP A 146 -11.33 -2.71 2.35
C ASP A 146 -10.43 -3.93 2.51
N LEU A 147 -11.04 -5.11 2.57
CA LEU A 147 -10.34 -6.39 2.62
C LEU A 147 -10.21 -7.00 1.23
N ASP A 148 -9.00 -7.45 0.91
CA ASP A 148 -8.73 -8.24 -0.28
C ASP A 148 -7.53 -9.16 -0.06
N SER A 149 -7.37 -10.14 -0.93
CA SER A 149 -6.16 -10.96 -0.99
C SER A 149 -5.53 -10.85 -2.37
N THR A 150 -4.22 -10.94 -2.43
CA THR A 150 -3.49 -10.83 -3.70
C THR A 150 -2.45 -11.94 -3.82
N LEU A 151 -2.06 -12.31 -5.02
CA LEU A 151 -0.93 -13.20 -5.28
C LEU A 151 0.37 -12.41 -5.37
N LEU A 152 1.44 -12.89 -4.74
CA LEU A 152 2.81 -12.50 -5.02
C LEU A 152 3.51 -13.68 -5.68
N ASP A 153 3.84 -13.52 -6.97
CA ASP A 153 4.48 -14.58 -7.76
C ASP A 153 5.86 -14.90 -7.16
N THR A 154 6.16 -16.20 -7.01
CA THR A 154 7.47 -16.67 -6.54
C THR A 154 8.21 -17.39 -7.66
N TYR A 155 9.54 -17.37 -7.60
CA TYR A 155 10.41 -18.09 -8.52
C TYR A 155 11.27 -19.11 -7.76
N GLY A 156 11.49 -20.26 -8.39
CA GLY A 156 12.21 -21.37 -7.77
C GLY A 156 11.42 -22.04 -6.66
N LYS A 157 12.12 -22.76 -5.77
CA LYS A 157 11.53 -23.39 -4.58
C LYS A 157 11.76 -22.49 -3.37
N GLN A 158 10.69 -21.98 -2.78
CA GLN A 158 10.74 -21.14 -1.56
C GLN A 158 9.90 -21.76 -0.45
N GLU A 159 10.15 -21.47 0.81
CA GLU A 159 9.30 -21.96 1.89
C GLU A 159 7.89 -21.35 1.80
N GLY A 160 6.84 -22.18 1.83
CA GLY A 160 5.45 -21.74 1.89
C GLY A 160 4.86 -21.24 0.56
N GLU A 161 5.58 -21.34 -0.57
CA GLU A 161 4.91 -21.20 -1.87
C GLU A 161 3.97 -22.37 -2.13
N ASP A 162 2.90 -22.10 -2.88
CA ASP A 162 2.07 -23.16 -3.44
C ASP A 162 1.36 -22.65 -4.69
N PHE A 163 0.78 -23.57 -5.46
CA PHE A 163 -0.07 -23.24 -6.58
C PHE A 163 -1.41 -22.67 -6.10
N ASN A 164 -1.69 -21.43 -6.46
CA ASN A 164 -2.96 -20.80 -6.18
C ASN A 164 -3.94 -21.03 -7.34
N PHE A 165 -4.97 -21.84 -7.13
CA PHE A 165 -5.99 -22.16 -8.14
C PHE A 165 -6.80 -20.95 -8.63
N HIS A 166 -6.95 -19.90 -7.82
CA HIS A 166 -7.68 -18.70 -8.26
C HIS A 166 -6.88 -17.91 -9.29
N TYR A 167 -5.57 -17.79 -9.08
CA TYR A 167 -4.67 -17.01 -9.93
C TYR A 167 -3.91 -17.84 -10.98
N GLN A 168 -4.02 -19.17 -10.93
CA GLN A 168 -3.36 -20.13 -11.83
C GLN A 168 -1.82 -19.96 -11.86
N LYS A 169 -1.22 -19.67 -10.70
CA LYS A 169 0.20 -19.37 -10.55
C LYS A 169 0.73 -19.81 -9.19
N HIS A 170 2.04 -20.04 -9.10
CA HIS A 170 2.74 -20.28 -7.85
C HIS A 170 3.09 -18.96 -7.17
N GLY A 171 2.91 -18.90 -5.85
CA GLY A 171 3.26 -17.72 -5.09
C GLY A 171 2.78 -17.75 -3.65
N TYR A 172 2.95 -16.63 -2.97
CA TYR A 172 2.32 -16.35 -1.68
C TYR A 172 0.96 -15.69 -1.88
N HIS A 173 0.07 -15.83 -0.90
CA HIS A 173 -1.29 -15.28 -0.96
C HIS A 173 -1.57 -14.27 0.19
N PRO A 174 -0.86 -13.14 0.24
CA PRO A 174 -1.04 -12.16 1.31
C PRO A 174 -2.47 -11.63 1.41
N LEU A 175 -2.84 -11.34 2.66
CA LEU A 175 -4.07 -10.65 3.03
C LEU A 175 -3.74 -9.17 3.27
N VAL A 176 -4.57 -8.27 2.75
CA VAL A 176 -4.39 -6.82 2.86
C VAL A 176 -5.67 -6.15 3.37
N CYS A 177 -5.49 -5.10 4.16
CA CYS A 177 -6.55 -4.18 4.58
C CYS A 177 -6.11 -2.76 4.29
N TYR A 178 -6.79 -2.06 3.39
CA TYR A 178 -6.57 -0.63 3.15
C TYR A 178 -7.72 0.18 3.73
N ASP A 179 -7.45 1.45 4.06
CA ASP A 179 -8.50 2.45 4.15
C ASP A 179 -8.94 2.85 2.73
N GLY A 180 -10.12 2.40 2.33
CA GLY A 180 -10.73 2.63 1.02
C GLY A 180 -10.96 4.09 0.66
N LEU A 181 -10.90 5.01 1.64
CA LEU A 181 -11.02 6.45 1.42
C LEU A 181 -9.68 7.11 1.12
N THR A 182 -8.62 6.66 1.78
CA THR A 182 -7.33 7.36 1.78
C THR A 182 -6.19 6.59 1.14
N GLY A 183 -6.37 5.29 0.93
CA GLY A 183 -5.35 4.39 0.42
C GLY A 183 -4.29 4.01 1.45
N ASP A 184 -4.44 4.34 2.74
CA ASP A 184 -3.51 3.91 3.78
C ASP A 184 -3.59 2.39 3.95
N LEU A 185 -2.46 1.70 3.87
CA LEU A 185 -2.38 0.29 4.17
C LEU A 185 -2.46 0.11 5.69
N LEU A 186 -3.58 -0.41 6.17
CA LEU A 186 -3.82 -0.62 7.59
C LEU A 186 -3.05 -1.84 8.08
N LYS A 187 -3.06 -2.93 7.29
CA LYS A 187 -2.31 -4.15 7.60
C LYS A 187 -2.06 -4.99 6.36
N ILE A 188 -0.92 -5.68 6.34
CA ILE A 188 -0.60 -6.72 5.37
C ILE A 188 0.05 -7.90 6.09
N GLN A 189 -0.29 -9.12 5.67
CA GLN A 189 0.29 -10.35 6.19
C GLN A 189 0.60 -11.31 5.05
N LEU A 190 1.86 -11.73 4.93
CA LEU A 190 2.27 -12.80 4.01
C LEU A 190 1.69 -14.14 4.49
N ARG A 191 1.05 -14.88 3.58
CA ARG A 191 0.49 -16.21 3.86
C ARG A 191 0.97 -17.20 2.81
N ASP A 192 0.90 -18.48 3.15
CA ASP A 192 1.23 -19.57 2.23
C ASP A 192 0.33 -19.53 0.99
N GLY A 193 0.84 -20.01 -0.15
CA GLY A 193 0.13 -19.98 -1.42
C GLY A 193 -1.23 -20.69 -1.40
N ALA A 194 -1.33 -21.78 -0.64
CA ALA A 194 -2.53 -22.59 -0.46
C ALA A 194 -3.59 -21.97 0.45
N ALA A 195 -3.26 -20.88 1.18
CA ALA A 195 -4.18 -20.30 2.14
C ALA A 195 -5.43 -19.76 1.44
N TYR A 196 -6.61 -20.26 1.82
CA TYR A 196 -7.88 -19.74 1.31
C TYR A 196 -8.11 -18.30 1.82
N SER A 197 -8.73 -17.43 1.01
CA SER A 197 -8.81 -15.97 1.27
C SER A 197 -9.33 -15.62 2.67
N SER A 198 -10.38 -16.32 3.16
CA SER A 198 -10.97 -16.08 4.48
C SER A 198 -10.22 -16.66 5.68
N ASN A 199 -9.30 -17.61 5.49
CA ASN A 199 -8.70 -18.31 6.62
C ASN A 199 -7.90 -17.31 7.47
N GLY A 200 -8.27 -17.20 8.76
CA GLY A 200 -7.64 -16.29 9.72
C GLY A 200 -7.99 -14.80 9.53
N VAL A 201 -9.02 -14.44 8.75
CA VAL A 201 -9.36 -13.03 8.51
C VAL A 201 -9.75 -12.29 9.80
N ALA A 202 -10.45 -12.96 10.72
CA ALA A 202 -10.84 -12.36 12.00
C ALA A 202 -9.60 -12.04 12.86
N ASP A 203 -8.66 -12.99 12.98
CA ASP A 203 -7.40 -12.79 13.71
C ASP A 203 -6.50 -11.74 13.05
N PHE A 204 -6.53 -11.67 11.71
CA PHE A 204 -5.84 -10.62 10.98
C PHE A 204 -6.40 -9.24 11.29
N LEU A 205 -7.73 -9.08 11.29
CA LEU A 205 -8.39 -7.78 11.41
C LEU A 205 -8.52 -7.30 12.87
N ARG A 206 -8.69 -8.21 13.83
CA ARG A 206 -8.86 -7.88 15.26
C ARG A 206 -7.87 -6.84 15.80
N PRO A 207 -6.53 -6.99 15.63
CA PRO A 207 -5.59 -5.99 16.15
C PRO A 207 -5.68 -4.62 15.45
N VAL A 208 -6.21 -4.56 14.22
CA VAL A 208 -6.49 -3.28 13.54
C VAL A 208 -7.70 -2.62 14.19
N LEU A 209 -8.76 -3.37 14.48
CA LEU A 209 -9.95 -2.83 15.16
C LEU A 209 -9.62 -2.37 16.57
N GLU A 210 -8.80 -3.13 17.31
CA GLU A 210 -8.31 -2.75 18.65
C GLU A 210 -7.49 -1.46 18.60
N GLU A 211 -6.58 -1.33 17.63
CA GLU A 211 -5.81 -0.10 17.43
C GLU A 211 -6.74 1.10 17.15
N LEU A 212 -7.63 0.98 16.17
CA LEU A 212 -8.49 2.09 15.74
C LEU A 212 -9.51 2.48 16.81
N SER A 213 -10.08 1.51 17.51
CA SER A 213 -11.09 1.75 18.57
C SER A 213 -10.47 2.32 19.85
N SER A 214 -9.16 2.15 20.05
CA SER A 214 -8.43 2.74 21.19
C SER A 214 -7.91 4.16 20.91
N MET A 215 -8.12 4.70 19.70
CA MET A 215 -7.74 6.08 19.40
C MET A 215 -8.68 7.07 20.09
N GLU A 216 -8.14 8.21 20.54
CA GLU A 216 -8.88 9.23 21.29
C GLU A 216 -10.11 9.78 20.53
N PHE A 217 -10.05 9.86 19.20
CA PHE A 217 -11.13 10.37 18.36
C PHE A 217 -12.13 9.30 17.91
N ALA A 218 -11.85 8.00 18.12
CA ALA A 218 -12.69 6.84 17.81
C ALA A 218 -13.47 6.96 16.46
N PRO A 219 -12.83 6.67 15.31
CA PRO A 219 -13.45 6.83 14.00
C PRO A 219 -14.62 5.88 13.79
N GLU A 220 -15.61 6.28 12.99
CA GLU A 220 -16.64 5.35 12.52
C GLU A 220 -16.02 4.34 11.55
N LEU A 221 -16.22 3.06 11.84
CA LEU A 221 -15.63 1.97 11.07
C LEU A 221 -16.66 1.34 10.14
N SER A 222 -16.31 1.27 8.86
CA SER A 222 -17.07 0.53 7.86
C SER A 222 -16.19 -0.46 7.12
N LEU A 223 -16.72 -1.60 6.69
CA LEU A 223 -15.97 -2.68 6.04
C LEU A 223 -16.60 -3.12 4.73
N ARG A 224 -15.77 -3.39 3.73
CA ARG A 224 -16.17 -4.05 2.48
C ARG A 224 -15.31 -5.28 2.24
N GLY A 225 -15.97 -6.36 1.85
CA GLY A 225 -15.33 -7.61 1.49
C GLY A 225 -16.00 -8.26 0.28
N ASP A 226 -15.24 -8.97 -0.54
CA ASP A 226 -15.83 -9.84 -1.55
C ASP A 226 -16.39 -11.13 -0.95
N SER A 227 -16.85 -12.04 -1.82
CA SER A 227 -17.40 -13.33 -1.38
C SER A 227 -16.39 -14.27 -0.76
N GLY A 228 -15.09 -14.04 -0.93
CA GLY A 228 -14.03 -14.74 -0.22
C GLY A 228 -13.97 -14.38 1.26
N PHE A 229 -14.59 -13.28 1.70
CA PHE A 229 -14.65 -12.83 3.10
C PHE A 229 -16.00 -13.05 3.76
N ALA A 230 -16.91 -13.77 3.10
CA ALA A 230 -18.26 -14.01 3.57
C ALA A 230 -18.33 -15.09 4.67
N THR A 231 -17.67 -14.89 5.82
CA THR A 231 -17.58 -15.89 6.89
C THR A 231 -18.24 -15.46 8.20
N PRO A 232 -18.77 -16.42 8.99
CA PRO A 232 -19.40 -16.13 10.29
C PRO A 232 -18.49 -15.36 11.24
N GLU A 233 -17.21 -15.76 11.30
CA GLU A 233 -16.22 -15.21 12.24
C GLU A 233 -15.98 -13.72 11.96
N LEU A 234 -15.96 -13.31 10.69
CA LEU A 234 -15.80 -11.90 10.33
C LEU A 234 -17.05 -11.08 10.67
N TYR A 235 -18.25 -11.63 10.44
CA TYR A 235 -19.48 -10.93 10.82
C TYR A 235 -19.57 -10.75 12.33
N GLU A 236 -19.25 -11.80 13.09
CA GLU A 236 -19.27 -11.79 14.54
C GLU A 236 -18.26 -10.77 15.09
N LEU A 237 -17.03 -10.76 14.57
CA LEU A 237 -16.02 -9.75 14.92
C LEU A 237 -16.53 -8.32 14.66
N CYS A 238 -17.12 -8.06 13.49
CA CYS A 238 -17.65 -6.73 13.16
C CYS A 238 -18.80 -6.31 14.08
N GLU A 239 -19.56 -7.28 14.58
CA GLU A 239 -20.74 -7.07 15.42
C GLU A 239 -20.42 -7.03 16.93
N GLU A 240 -19.16 -7.23 17.34
CA GLU A 240 -18.75 -7.10 18.74
C GLU A 240 -18.99 -5.65 19.23
N ASP A 241 -19.54 -5.51 20.44
CA ASP A 241 -19.95 -4.22 21.02
C ASP A 241 -18.81 -3.21 21.16
N ASN A 242 -17.57 -3.68 21.24
CA ASN A 242 -16.39 -2.83 21.35
C ASN A 242 -15.98 -2.17 20.02
N TYR A 243 -16.37 -2.75 18.87
CA TYR A 243 -15.93 -2.26 17.55
C TYR A 243 -17.08 -1.67 16.72
N LYS A 244 -18.28 -2.26 16.77
CA LYS A 244 -19.49 -1.81 16.06
C LYS A 244 -19.24 -1.44 14.59
N VAL A 245 -18.54 -2.31 13.85
CA VAL A 245 -18.17 -2.06 12.46
C VAL A 245 -19.37 -2.28 11.55
N SER A 246 -19.73 -1.27 10.76
CA SER A 246 -20.73 -1.44 9.69
C SER A 246 -20.12 -2.22 8.53
N TYR A 247 -20.77 -3.23 7.95
CA TYR A 247 -20.17 -4.02 6.87
C TYR A 247 -21.08 -4.23 5.67
N ALA A 248 -20.48 -4.36 4.49
CA ALA A 248 -21.11 -4.81 3.26
C ALA A 248 -20.22 -5.85 2.59
N ILE A 249 -20.59 -7.13 2.72
CA ILE A 249 -19.79 -8.25 2.21
C ILE A 249 -20.61 -8.99 1.15
N ARG A 250 -20.02 -9.22 -0.02
CA ARG A 250 -20.72 -9.92 -1.12
C ARG A 250 -20.91 -11.39 -0.77
N LEU A 251 -22.07 -11.95 -1.07
CA LEU A 251 -22.31 -13.39 -0.97
C LEU A 251 -22.07 -14.07 -2.32
N LYS A 252 -21.46 -15.26 -2.28
CA LYS A 252 -21.34 -16.12 -3.47
C LYS A 252 -22.73 -16.63 -3.87
N ILE A 253 -23.09 -16.44 -5.14
CA ILE A 253 -24.38 -16.86 -5.68
C ILE A 253 -24.52 -18.38 -5.56
N ASN A 254 -25.67 -18.84 -5.07
CA ASN A 254 -26.03 -20.25 -5.00
C ASN A 254 -27.53 -20.44 -5.30
N SER A 255 -27.96 -21.69 -5.45
CA SER A 255 -29.35 -22.05 -5.78
C SER A 255 -30.36 -21.56 -4.73
N LYS A 256 -30.00 -21.61 -3.44
CA LYS A 256 -30.84 -21.12 -2.34
C LYS A 256 -31.09 -19.62 -2.46
N LEU A 257 -30.04 -18.81 -2.61
CA LEU A 257 -30.17 -17.35 -2.76
C LEU A 257 -30.98 -16.99 -4.02
N ARG A 258 -30.76 -17.68 -5.14
CA ARG A 258 -31.59 -17.50 -6.35
C ARG A 258 -33.06 -17.84 -6.12
N SER A 259 -33.34 -18.91 -5.36
CA SER A 259 -34.72 -19.29 -5.05
C SER A 259 -35.46 -18.24 -4.21
N LEU A 260 -34.75 -17.54 -3.32
CA LEU A 260 -35.33 -16.50 -2.46
C LEU A 260 -35.75 -15.25 -3.23
N VAL A 261 -35.12 -14.96 -4.38
CA VAL A 261 -35.41 -13.76 -5.19
C VAL A 261 -36.09 -14.08 -6.52
N LYS A 262 -36.67 -15.28 -6.64
CA LYS A 262 -37.28 -15.77 -7.89
C LYS A 262 -38.48 -14.91 -8.32
N ALA A 263 -39.22 -14.35 -7.38
CA ALA A 263 -40.37 -13.50 -7.67
C ALA A 263 -39.93 -12.17 -8.31
N GLU A 264 -38.89 -11.56 -7.76
CA GLU A 264 -38.29 -10.31 -8.23
C GLU A 264 -37.58 -10.49 -9.56
N ASP A 265 -36.91 -11.62 -9.75
CA ASP A 265 -36.32 -12.01 -11.03
C ASP A 265 -37.37 -12.15 -12.14
N ALA A 266 -38.48 -12.82 -11.84
CA ALA A 266 -39.60 -12.95 -12.76
C ALA A 266 -40.29 -11.61 -13.05
N LEU A 267 -40.31 -10.69 -12.06
CA LEU A 267 -40.81 -9.34 -12.23
C LEU A 267 -39.92 -8.53 -13.19
N LEU A 268 -38.60 -8.59 -13.01
CA LEU A 268 -37.64 -7.94 -13.93
C LEU A 268 -37.77 -8.50 -15.35
N PHE A 269 -37.94 -9.81 -15.49
CA PHE A 269 -38.17 -10.45 -16.80
C PHE A 269 -39.45 -9.91 -17.47
N LYS A 270 -40.55 -9.82 -16.73
CA LYS A 270 -41.81 -9.25 -17.24
C LYS A 270 -41.66 -7.78 -17.65
N MET A 271 -40.96 -6.97 -16.84
CA MET A 271 -40.71 -5.56 -17.16
C MET A 271 -39.88 -5.37 -18.43
N THR A 272 -38.95 -6.29 -18.71
CA THR A 272 -38.03 -6.21 -19.85
C THR A 272 -38.45 -7.05 -21.05
N GLN A 273 -39.59 -7.74 -20.99
CA GLN A 273 -40.04 -8.68 -22.02
C GLN A 273 -40.10 -8.07 -23.43
N LYS A 274 -40.49 -6.80 -23.54
CA LYS A 274 -40.59 -6.06 -24.82
C LYS A 274 -39.38 -5.17 -25.11
N ASN A 275 -38.42 -5.12 -24.19
CA ASN A 275 -37.24 -4.27 -24.29
C ASN A 275 -36.01 -5.05 -23.83
N ALA A 276 -35.44 -5.80 -24.77
CA ALA A 276 -34.26 -6.62 -24.54
C ALA A 276 -32.95 -5.81 -24.50
N VAL A 277 -32.96 -4.56 -24.98
CA VAL A 277 -31.74 -3.75 -25.17
C VAL A 277 -31.40 -2.92 -23.93
N ASP A 278 -32.39 -2.27 -23.31
CA ASP A 278 -32.13 -1.27 -22.27
C ASP A 278 -31.78 -1.88 -20.91
N TYR A 279 -31.05 -1.10 -20.11
CA TYR A 279 -30.75 -1.44 -18.72
C TYR A 279 -32.01 -1.47 -17.86
N ALA A 280 -32.13 -2.50 -17.04
CA ALA A 280 -33.17 -2.58 -16.02
C ALA A 280 -32.61 -3.23 -14.75
N VAL A 281 -33.12 -2.81 -13.59
CA VAL A 281 -32.65 -3.29 -12.30
C VAL A 281 -33.79 -3.37 -11.30
N VAL A 282 -33.79 -4.43 -10.50
CA VAL A 282 -34.65 -4.59 -9.32
C VAL A 282 -33.76 -4.73 -8.10
N TYR A 283 -34.18 -4.05 -7.03
CA TYR A 283 -33.55 -4.11 -5.72
C TYR A 283 -34.53 -4.72 -4.73
N GLY A 284 -34.00 -5.38 -3.71
CA GLY A 284 -34.79 -5.84 -2.58
C GLY A 284 -33.89 -6.28 -1.45
N GLU A 285 -34.52 -6.79 -0.39
CA GLU A 285 -33.82 -7.29 0.78
C GLU A 285 -34.61 -8.42 1.45
N PHE A 286 -33.90 -9.23 2.21
CA PHE A 286 -34.47 -10.26 3.06
C PHE A 286 -33.53 -10.54 4.23
N TYR A 287 -34.05 -11.18 5.27
CA TYR A 287 -33.20 -11.76 6.31
C TYR A 287 -32.80 -13.18 5.92
N TYR A 288 -31.52 -13.50 6.07
CA TYR A 288 -30.96 -14.81 5.73
C TYR A 288 -30.09 -15.34 6.85
N GLN A 289 -30.16 -16.64 7.08
CA GLN A 289 -29.28 -17.34 8.00
C GLN A 289 -28.76 -18.59 7.31
N ALA A 290 -27.45 -18.64 7.05
CA ALA A 290 -26.81 -19.88 6.65
C ALA A 290 -26.70 -20.82 7.87
N ARG A 291 -26.56 -22.12 7.63
CA ARG A 291 -26.55 -23.16 8.68
C ARG A 291 -25.53 -22.89 9.80
N ILE A 292 -24.37 -22.32 9.46
CA ILE A 292 -23.27 -22.05 10.40
C ILE A 292 -23.33 -20.64 11.02
N TRP A 293 -24.34 -19.84 10.69
CA TRP A 293 -24.49 -18.49 11.24
C TRP A 293 -25.23 -18.57 12.57
N ASN A 294 -24.72 -17.88 13.59
CA ASN A 294 -25.35 -17.77 14.90
C ASN A 294 -26.72 -17.05 14.89
N LYS A 295 -26.94 -16.13 13.95
CA LYS A 295 -28.17 -15.34 13.83
C LYS A 295 -28.49 -14.96 12.38
N PRO A 296 -29.76 -14.64 12.05
CA PRO A 296 -30.11 -14.10 10.74
C PRO A 296 -29.51 -12.70 10.55
N ARG A 297 -29.06 -12.42 9.33
CA ARG A 297 -28.50 -11.12 8.92
C ARG A 297 -29.26 -10.56 7.73
N ARG A 298 -29.29 -9.23 7.62
CA ARG A 298 -29.90 -8.54 6.47
C ARG A 298 -29.06 -8.83 5.23
N VAL A 299 -29.72 -9.23 4.16
CA VAL A 299 -29.13 -9.40 2.83
C VAL A 299 -29.86 -8.48 1.88
N VAL A 300 -29.14 -7.52 1.31
CA VAL A 300 -29.63 -6.71 0.20
C VAL A 300 -29.24 -7.36 -1.12
N PHE A 301 -30.09 -7.21 -2.13
CA PHE A 301 -29.80 -7.73 -3.46
C PHE A 301 -30.08 -6.73 -4.56
N LYS A 302 -29.36 -6.93 -5.67
CA LYS A 302 -29.52 -6.25 -6.95
C LYS A 302 -29.59 -7.30 -8.03
N ILE A 303 -30.70 -7.34 -8.77
CA ILE A 303 -30.84 -8.12 -10.00
C ILE A 303 -30.82 -7.12 -11.14
N GLU A 304 -29.82 -7.22 -12.01
CA GLU A 304 -29.69 -6.32 -13.15
C GLU A 304 -29.70 -7.08 -14.47
N LYS A 305 -30.32 -6.46 -15.47
CA LYS A 305 -30.20 -6.83 -16.87
C LYS A 305 -29.29 -5.80 -17.55
N PRO A 306 -28.02 -6.13 -17.80
CA PRO A 306 -27.10 -5.23 -18.49
C PRO A 306 -27.57 -4.94 -19.92
N TYR A 307 -27.10 -3.83 -20.50
CA TYR A 307 -27.31 -3.55 -21.91
C TYR A 307 -26.84 -4.72 -22.78
N ASN A 308 -27.64 -5.06 -23.78
CA ASN A 308 -27.34 -6.14 -24.74
C ASN A 308 -27.13 -7.53 -24.10
N GLN A 309 -27.61 -7.77 -22.87
CA GLN A 309 -27.55 -9.07 -22.22
C GLN A 309 -28.95 -9.58 -21.88
N ILE A 310 -29.20 -10.85 -22.21
CA ILE A 310 -30.49 -11.52 -21.92
C ILE A 310 -30.46 -12.14 -20.52
N THR A 311 -29.28 -12.45 -19.99
CA THR A 311 -29.11 -13.08 -18.68
C THR A 311 -29.04 -12.04 -17.57
N HIS A 312 -29.89 -12.20 -16.55
CA HIS A 312 -29.82 -11.39 -15.35
C HIS A 312 -28.56 -11.69 -14.53
N MET A 313 -27.93 -10.63 -14.02
CA MET A 313 -26.83 -10.68 -13.08
C MET A 313 -27.36 -10.45 -11.66
N TYR A 314 -26.90 -11.25 -10.72
CA TYR A 314 -27.33 -11.16 -9.32
C TYR A 314 -26.17 -10.70 -8.46
N THR A 315 -26.43 -9.74 -7.59
CA THR A 315 -25.53 -9.34 -6.51
C THR A 315 -26.29 -9.47 -5.21
N PHE A 316 -25.70 -10.18 -4.26
CA PHE A 316 -26.20 -10.33 -2.90
C PHE A 316 -25.14 -9.80 -1.95
N ILE A 317 -25.54 -8.99 -0.98
CA ILE A 317 -24.64 -8.38 0.00
C ILE A 317 -25.24 -8.59 1.38
N VAL A 318 -24.50 -9.26 2.26
CA VAL A 318 -24.84 -9.33 3.68
C VAL A 318 -24.33 -8.08 4.37
N THR A 319 -25.15 -7.52 5.26
CA THR A 319 -24.86 -6.25 5.92
C THR A 319 -25.57 -6.14 7.27
N ASN A 320 -25.00 -5.36 8.19
CA ASN A 320 -25.65 -4.87 9.40
C ASN A 320 -26.07 -3.39 9.30
N MET A 321 -25.82 -2.74 8.15
CA MET A 321 -26.19 -1.34 7.93
C MET A 321 -27.71 -1.20 7.92
N THR A 322 -28.23 -0.07 8.40
CA THR A 322 -29.67 0.25 8.43
C THR A 322 -30.10 1.21 7.32
N VAL A 323 -29.16 1.72 6.52
CA VAL A 323 -29.41 2.60 5.37
C VAL A 323 -30.22 1.90 4.28
N ASP A 324 -30.76 2.68 3.33
CA ASP A 324 -31.56 2.14 2.24
C ASP A 324 -30.77 1.17 1.33
N ILE A 325 -31.51 0.30 0.64
CA ILE A 325 -30.95 -0.77 -0.20
C ILE A 325 -29.97 -0.22 -1.26
N LYS A 326 -30.32 0.89 -1.92
CA LYS A 326 -29.48 1.45 -2.99
C LYS A 326 -28.19 2.03 -2.42
N SER A 327 -28.24 2.62 -1.23
CA SER A 327 -27.06 3.11 -0.52
C SER A 327 -26.10 1.98 -0.14
N VAL A 328 -26.59 0.84 0.36
CA VAL A 328 -25.72 -0.33 0.63
C VAL A 328 -25.06 -0.84 -0.66
N ILE A 329 -25.82 -0.96 -1.75
CA ILE A 329 -25.27 -1.37 -3.05
C ILE A 329 -24.19 -0.37 -3.53
N LYS A 330 -24.48 0.94 -3.46
CA LYS A 330 -23.55 2.00 -3.89
C LYS A 330 -22.27 2.00 -3.05
N PHE A 331 -22.41 1.84 -1.74
CA PHE A 331 -21.29 1.70 -0.80
C PHE A 331 -20.38 0.54 -1.20
N TYR A 332 -20.96 -0.63 -1.48
CA TYR A 332 -20.22 -1.80 -1.93
C TYR A 332 -19.55 -1.63 -3.29
N CYS A 333 -20.22 -1.00 -4.26
CA CYS A 333 -19.66 -0.77 -5.60
C CYS A 333 -18.34 0.02 -5.57
N GLY A 334 -18.12 0.87 -4.57
CA GLY A 334 -16.86 1.58 -4.39
C GLY A 334 -15.65 0.69 -4.06
N ARG A 335 -15.84 -0.61 -3.75
CA ARG A 335 -14.76 -1.58 -3.50
C ARG A 335 -13.80 -1.70 -4.69
N GLY A 336 -14.24 -1.38 -5.91
CA GLY A 336 -13.38 -1.43 -7.10
C GLY A 336 -12.09 -0.60 -6.99
N ASN A 337 -12.06 0.42 -6.12
CA ASN A 337 -10.84 1.20 -5.86
C ASN A 337 -9.71 0.40 -5.22
N MET A 338 -10.03 -0.67 -4.48
CA MET A 338 -9.07 -1.55 -3.82
C MET A 338 -8.06 -2.15 -4.82
N GLU A 339 -8.52 -2.50 -6.02
CA GLU A 339 -7.66 -3.04 -7.06
C GLU A 339 -6.57 -2.03 -7.49
N ASN A 340 -6.88 -0.73 -7.46
CA ASN A 340 -5.91 0.31 -7.76
C ASN A 340 -4.84 0.45 -6.67
N PHE A 341 -5.21 0.33 -5.40
CA PHE A 341 -4.24 0.34 -4.30
C PHE A 341 -3.29 -0.86 -4.40
N ILE A 342 -3.81 -2.07 -4.62
CA ILE A 342 -2.99 -3.27 -4.80
C ILE A 342 -2.05 -3.14 -6.01
N LYS A 343 -2.55 -2.59 -7.13
CA LYS A 343 -1.72 -2.32 -8.31
C LYS A 343 -0.62 -1.31 -8.01
N GLU A 344 -0.92 -0.22 -7.31
CA GLU A 344 0.09 0.77 -6.93
C GLU A 344 1.12 0.17 -5.96
N SER A 345 0.72 -0.66 -5.01
CA SER A 345 1.65 -1.34 -4.10
C SER A 345 2.55 -2.36 -4.82
N LYS A 346 2.01 -3.12 -5.77
CA LYS A 346 2.79 -4.08 -6.57
C LYS A 346 3.76 -3.40 -7.53
N ASN A 347 3.25 -2.51 -8.37
CA ASN A 347 4.07 -1.93 -9.45
C ASN A 347 4.89 -0.74 -8.96
N GLY A 348 4.30 0.06 -8.07
CA GLY A 348 4.88 1.29 -7.57
C GLY A 348 5.71 1.09 -6.30
N PHE A 349 5.66 -0.04 -5.60
CA PHE A 349 6.49 -0.26 -4.41
C PHE A 349 7.07 -1.67 -4.33
N ASP A 350 6.95 -2.46 -5.39
CA ASP A 350 7.48 -3.83 -5.50
C ASP A 350 7.18 -4.73 -4.30
N PHE A 351 5.89 -4.86 -3.95
CA PHE A 351 5.47 -5.87 -2.96
C PHE A 351 5.82 -7.31 -3.40
N GLY A 352 6.18 -7.51 -4.68
CA GLY A 352 6.61 -8.78 -5.25
C GLY A 352 8.09 -9.13 -4.99
N ALA A 353 8.85 -8.30 -4.26
CA ALA A 353 10.26 -8.53 -3.93
C ALA A 353 10.51 -9.68 -2.93
N VAL A 354 9.93 -10.85 -3.19
CA VAL A 354 10.01 -12.09 -2.40
C VAL A 354 11.05 -13.06 -2.99
N SER A 355 12.33 -12.66 -2.89
CA SER A 355 13.46 -13.38 -3.51
C SER A 355 14.16 -14.38 -2.59
N SER A 356 13.80 -14.45 -1.30
CA SER A 356 14.44 -15.37 -0.35
C SER A 356 13.81 -16.76 -0.40
N HIS A 357 14.60 -17.79 -0.05
CA HIS A 357 14.06 -19.13 0.21
C HIS A 357 13.26 -19.21 1.51
N SER A 358 13.49 -18.29 2.47
CA SER A 358 12.78 -18.29 3.75
C SER A 358 11.53 -17.41 3.69
N LYS A 359 10.40 -17.98 4.09
CA LYS A 359 9.12 -17.25 4.18
C LYS A 359 9.20 -16.10 5.17
N LEU A 360 9.88 -16.29 6.30
CA LEU A 360 10.02 -15.28 7.34
C LEU A 360 10.80 -14.06 6.86
N VAL A 361 11.88 -14.29 6.10
CA VAL A 361 12.64 -13.21 5.47
C VAL A 361 11.77 -12.48 4.45
N ASN A 362 11.05 -13.21 3.58
CA ASN A 362 10.12 -12.62 2.62
C ASN A 362 8.98 -11.82 3.29
N ALA A 363 8.47 -12.29 4.42
CA ALA A 363 7.45 -11.60 5.19
C ALA A 363 7.98 -10.27 5.75
N ASN A 364 9.21 -10.26 6.26
CA ASN A 364 9.86 -9.03 6.73
C ASN A 364 10.17 -8.06 5.57
N ARG A 365 10.67 -8.56 4.43
CA ARG A 365 10.86 -7.75 3.22
C ARG A 365 9.55 -7.05 2.84
N LEU A 366 8.45 -7.80 2.75
CA LEU A 366 7.13 -7.26 2.45
C LEU A 366 6.72 -6.12 3.40
N GLN A 367 7.06 -6.20 4.70
CA GLN A 367 6.77 -5.12 5.65
C GLN A 367 7.58 -3.84 5.36
N ILE A 368 8.81 -3.94 4.84
CA ILE A 368 9.60 -2.75 4.44
C ILE A 368 8.95 -2.05 3.25
N HIS A 369 8.49 -2.82 2.26
CA HIS A 369 7.77 -2.29 1.11
C HIS A 369 6.42 -1.68 1.55
N ALA A 370 5.71 -2.31 2.48
CA ALA A 370 4.48 -1.78 3.07
C ALA A 370 4.70 -0.47 3.85
N LEU A 371 5.76 -0.39 4.63
CA LEU A 371 6.17 0.83 5.34
C LEU A 371 6.50 1.96 4.37
N SER A 372 7.26 1.64 3.31
CA SER A 372 7.61 2.59 2.25
C SER A 372 6.36 3.10 1.52
N TYR A 373 5.43 2.20 1.16
CA TYR A 373 4.15 2.57 0.57
C TYR A 373 3.38 3.57 1.43
N ASN A 374 3.25 3.31 2.73
CA ASN A 374 2.50 4.18 3.63
C ASN A 374 3.18 5.53 3.85
N ILE A 375 4.49 5.57 4.06
CA ILE A 375 5.22 6.84 4.19
C ILE A 375 5.02 7.69 2.93
N PHE A 376 5.10 7.08 1.75
CA PHE A 376 4.91 7.78 0.49
C PHE A 376 3.45 8.20 0.28
N ASN A 377 2.46 7.38 0.69
CA ASN A 377 1.04 7.75 0.62
C ASN A 377 0.72 8.92 1.55
N TRP A 378 1.28 8.94 2.76
CA TRP A 378 1.15 10.05 3.69
C TRP A 378 1.83 11.31 3.16
N PHE A 379 3.02 11.20 2.58
CA PHE A 379 3.68 12.31 1.87
C PHE A 379 2.79 12.86 0.75
N LYS A 380 2.23 11.98 -0.11
CA LYS A 380 1.31 12.33 -1.19
C LYS A 380 0.08 13.09 -0.68
N ARG A 381 -0.51 12.66 0.44
CA ARG A 381 -1.73 13.25 0.99
C ARG A 381 -1.50 14.56 1.74
N LEU A 382 -0.44 14.63 2.53
CA LEU A 382 -0.18 15.72 3.47
C LEU A 382 0.67 16.84 2.86
N ALA A 383 1.65 16.50 2.03
CA ALA A 383 2.67 17.46 1.57
C ALA A 383 2.48 17.92 0.12
N LEU A 384 2.02 17.06 -0.79
CA LEU A 384 1.93 17.46 -2.21
C LEU A 384 0.84 18.51 -2.47
N CYS A 385 1.00 19.27 -3.54
CA CYS A 385 -0.01 20.19 -4.03
C CYS A 385 -1.26 19.44 -4.54
N ALA A 386 -2.42 20.10 -4.55
CA ALA A 386 -3.71 19.49 -4.88
C ALA A 386 -3.74 18.80 -6.26
N SER A 387 -3.00 19.34 -7.24
CA SER A 387 -2.90 18.79 -8.60
C SER A 387 -2.09 17.47 -8.68
N MET A 388 -1.26 17.19 -7.66
CA MET A 388 -0.40 16.01 -7.61
C MET A 388 -0.89 14.92 -6.65
N LYS A 389 -1.75 15.22 -5.66
CA LYS A 389 -2.21 14.24 -4.65
C LYS A 389 -2.88 12.98 -5.23
N LYS A 390 -3.47 13.08 -6.43
CA LYS A 390 -4.16 11.95 -7.10
C LYS A 390 -3.27 11.20 -8.10
N GLN A 391 -2.03 11.63 -8.30
CA GLN A 391 -1.12 10.99 -9.24
C GLN A 391 -0.56 9.69 -8.65
N CYS A 392 -0.29 8.71 -9.51
CA CYS A 392 0.36 7.46 -9.12
C CYS A 392 1.82 7.72 -8.71
N ALA A 393 2.36 6.85 -7.85
CA ALA A 393 3.72 6.94 -7.32
C ALA A 393 4.78 7.19 -8.41
N ASP A 394 4.74 6.45 -9.53
CA ASP A 394 5.73 6.61 -10.61
C ASP A 394 5.67 7.96 -11.30
N THR A 395 4.48 8.56 -11.40
CA THR A 395 4.34 9.92 -11.92
C THR A 395 4.96 10.93 -10.95
N ILE A 396 4.73 10.76 -9.64
CA ILE A 396 5.34 11.61 -8.62
C ILE A 396 6.87 11.44 -8.63
N ARG A 397 7.37 10.21 -8.78
CA ARG A 397 8.80 9.94 -8.92
C ARG A 397 9.39 10.67 -10.10
N LEU A 398 8.80 10.52 -11.28
CA LEU A 398 9.30 11.16 -12.50
C LEU A 398 9.31 12.69 -12.38
N LYS A 399 8.29 13.29 -11.75
CA LYS A 399 8.13 14.74 -11.68
C LYS A 399 8.92 15.39 -10.55
N LEU A 400 8.91 14.80 -9.35
CA LEU A 400 9.44 15.43 -8.15
C LEU A 400 10.67 14.74 -7.60
N ILE A 401 10.83 13.41 -7.74
CA ILE A 401 11.99 12.68 -7.20
C ILE A 401 13.16 12.68 -8.16
N LYS A 402 12.92 12.34 -9.44
CA LYS A 402 13.91 12.19 -10.50
C LYS A 402 14.32 13.54 -11.10
N ILE A 403 14.85 14.43 -10.25
CA ILE A 403 15.38 15.74 -10.63
C ILE A 403 16.90 15.71 -10.57
N ALA A 404 17.54 16.09 -11.67
CA ALA A 404 19.00 16.20 -11.75
C ALA A 404 19.52 17.28 -10.79
N VAL A 405 20.62 16.96 -10.10
CA VAL A 405 21.25 17.83 -9.10
C VAL A 405 22.77 17.68 -9.13
N LYS A 406 23.45 18.82 -8.94
CA LYS A 406 24.88 18.87 -8.66
C LYS A 406 25.12 19.14 -7.19
N VAL A 407 25.87 18.27 -6.53
CA VAL A 407 26.24 18.43 -5.12
C VAL A 407 27.58 19.15 -5.03
N VAL A 408 27.60 20.26 -4.29
CA VAL A 408 28.81 21.06 -4.08
C VAL A 408 29.07 21.16 -2.58
N ARG A 409 30.18 20.57 -2.13
CA ARG A 409 30.60 20.65 -0.73
C ARG A 409 31.48 21.89 -0.53
N SER A 410 31.13 22.69 0.47
CA SER A 410 31.94 23.77 1.03
C SER A 410 32.20 23.46 2.51
N GLY A 411 33.12 24.17 3.17
CA GLY A 411 33.56 23.83 4.53
C GLY A 411 32.41 23.62 5.54
N ARG A 412 31.38 24.47 5.53
CA ARG A 412 30.22 24.38 6.43
C ARG A 412 28.94 23.84 5.76
N TYR A 413 28.82 23.93 4.45
CA TYR A 413 27.56 23.74 3.74
C TYR A 413 27.69 22.72 2.62
N ILE A 414 26.65 21.90 2.47
CA ILE A 414 26.43 21.08 1.28
C ILE A 414 25.35 21.78 0.45
N TYR A 415 25.70 22.19 -0.76
CA TYR A 415 24.77 22.84 -1.68
C TYR A 415 24.24 21.81 -2.68
N PHE A 416 22.91 21.71 -2.75
CA PHE A 416 22.21 20.93 -3.77
C PHE A 416 21.73 21.87 -4.87
N LYS A 417 22.47 21.93 -5.97
CA LYS A 417 22.13 22.76 -7.13
C LYS A 417 21.23 21.97 -8.08
N LEU A 418 19.92 22.05 -7.85
CA LEU A 418 18.91 21.39 -8.68
C LEU A 418 18.84 22.04 -10.07
N CYS A 419 18.41 21.26 -11.06
CA CYS A 419 18.32 21.70 -12.45
C CYS A 419 17.33 22.87 -12.62
N SER A 420 17.79 23.97 -13.23
CA SER A 420 16.97 25.16 -13.49
C SER A 420 15.91 24.96 -14.58
N SER A 421 16.04 23.92 -15.42
CA SER A 421 15.05 23.58 -16.45
C SER A 421 13.99 22.60 -15.94
N CYS A 422 13.94 22.31 -14.64
CA CYS A 422 12.88 21.48 -14.07
C CYS A 422 11.52 22.19 -14.24
N PRO A 423 10.51 21.54 -14.84
CA PRO A 423 9.20 22.19 -15.04
C PRO A 423 8.37 22.28 -13.74
N TYR A 424 8.74 21.55 -12.68
CA TYR A 424 7.97 21.42 -11.44
C TYR A 424 8.57 22.20 -10.26
N ILE A 425 9.30 23.29 -10.53
CA ILE A 425 9.96 24.10 -9.49
C ILE A 425 8.93 24.66 -8.50
N SER A 426 7.79 25.17 -8.99
CA SER A 426 6.71 25.67 -8.15
C SER A 426 6.18 24.60 -7.20
N GLU A 427 5.87 23.42 -7.72
CA GLU A 427 5.31 22.31 -6.96
C GLU A 427 6.32 21.73 -5.97
N PHE A 428 7.60 21.75 -6.30
CA PHE A 428 8.68 21.36 -5.40
C PHE A 428 8.73 22.27 -4.16
N TYR A 429 8.75 23.59 -4.36
CA TYR A 429 8.77 24.55 -3.26
C TYR A 429 7.45 24.59 -2.49
N GLU A 430 6.30 24.48 -3.16
CA GLU A 430 5.00 24.35 -2.50
C GLU A 430 4.97 23.12 -1.60
N THR A 431 5.47 21.97 -2.09
CA THR A 431 5.57 20.74 -1.30
C THR A 431 6.44 20.97 -0.06
N LEU A 432 7.60 21.62 -0.20
CA LEU A 432 8.46 21.94 0.92
C LEU A 432 7.78 22.85 1.95
N THR A 433 7.07 23.89 1.50
CA THR A 433 6.28 24.77 2.37
C THR A 433 5.19 23.99 3.11
N ASN A 434 4.49 23.09 2.42
CA ASN A 434 3.46 22.25 3.03
C ASN A 434 4.06 21.35 4.12
N ILE A 435 5.21 20.72 3.87
CA ILE A 435 5.92 19.93 4.89
C ILE A 435 6.24 20.79 6.12
N ASN A 436 6.81 21.98 5.90
CA ASN A 436 7.18 22.89 6.99
C ASN A 436 5.98 23.33 7.82
N SER A 437 4.80 23.45 7.18
CA SER A 437 3.56 23.85 7.84
C SER A 437 2.93 22.74 8.71
N LEU A 438 3.31 21.48 8.52
CA LEU A 438 2.78 20.37 9.32
C LEU A 438 3.06 20.60 10.82
N GLN A 439 2.06 20.35 11.66
CA GLN A 439 2.15 20.45 13.11
C GLN A 439 1.94 19.07 13.74
N PRO A 440 2.93 18.15 13.64
CA PRO A 440 2.83 16.86 14.30
C PRO A 440 2.86 17.05 15.81
N GLN A 441 1.93 16.39 16.50
CA GLN A 441 2.00 16.23 17.94
C GLN A 441 2.89 15.03 18.24
N LEU A 442 4.10 15.32 18.68
CA LEU A 442 5.13 14.33 19.00
C LEU A 442 5.11 14.14 20.52
N GLU A 443 5.00 12.89 20.96
CA GLU A 443 5.07 12.51 22.38
C GLU A 443 6.51 12.58 22.94
#